data_AF-A0A9P0W075-F1
#
_entry.id   AF-A0A9P0W075-F1
#
_cell.length_a   1.000
_cell.length_b   1.000
_cell.length_c   1.000
_cell.angle_alpha   90.00
_cell.angle_beta   90.00
_cell.angle_gamma   90.00
#
_symmetry.space_group_name_H-M   'P 1'
#
loop_
_entity.id
_entity.type
_entity.pdbx_description
1 polymer ?
#
loop_
_entity_poly.entity_id
_entity_poly.type
_entity_poly.pdbx_seq_one_letter_code
_entity_poly.pdbx_strand_id
1 'polypeptide(L)'
;MSAPPIPEDYTAVVGLSRLLAAMNNLPADGTGINQLVEQSHNLMGTWVPPVLKDYILGLQINYFGDYPNSTDLAPSIIFTVVFFIFFCAHLFVFFMNYSRGHYFYVSLCAAFYCAIRIVGFALRAVWSQDITKAQVGISGEVFLILGSIIIVSFNLILAQRIFTWRHPVGGSRKLFWNTMFTLYGVVAGIIAMTIVAGAVPTLYFLSNHVYTNYKICTEASAILIILYSLTSLSLIGLAFFFKPTSKDINLYTYQPWWIESFGTFYYVKSGEPQRAAATFMKRNSNHRHAIRVIAATHHHSNMVEGLSNQRGDLKHNHSMAILLISTVLIFIGALLRAVVVFQGNMQKNTSNVGKPVVMYICWGLFEVIINVLYLVGRIDLRFYRPGRLPKEVREIVTAQQSAVQSENEEDDDEYIDSSGERTPVEAPYSRSMEKEVHDDDDESEFRF
;
A
#
# COMPACT_ATOMS: atom_id res chain seq x y z
N MET A 1 -27.07 -41.09 5.39
CA MET A 1 -25.86 -40.66 6.11
C MET A 1 -24.98 -41.89 6.31
N SER A 2 -24.03 -42.14 5.41
CA SER A 2 -23.03 -43.20 5.61
C SER A 2 -21.96 -42.69 6.56
N ALA A 3 -21.65 -43.47 7.59
CA ALA A 3 -20.55 -43.18 8.51
C ALA A 3 -19.23 -43.08 7.72
N PRO A 4 -18.37 -42.09 7.99
CA PRO A 4 -17.10 -41.94 7.30
C PRO A 4 -16.18 -43.14 7.59
N PRO A 5 -15.29 -43.51 6.65
CA PRO A 5 -14.39 -44.64 6.79
C PRO A 5 -13.45 -44.43 7.99
N ILE A 6 -13.30 -45.48 8.79
CA ILE A 6 -12.57 -45.49 10.06
C ILE A 6 -11.05 -45.36 9.78
N PRO A 7 -10.37 -44.30 10.26
CA PRO A 7 -8.91 -44.25 10.25
C PRO A 7 -8.33 -45.11 11.37
N GLU A 8 -7.20 -45.74 11.07
CA GLU A 8 -6.35 -46.53 11.96
C GLU A 8 -6.03 -45.76 13.28
N ASP A 9 -6.04 -46.49 14.40
CA ASP A 9 -5.76 -46.09 15.79
C ASP A 9 -6.95 -45.60 16.67
N TYR A 10 -7.63 -46.57 17.28
CA TYR A 10 -8.54 -46.37 18.43
C TYR A 10 -7.78 -45.94 19.68
N THR A 11 -7.33 -44.69 19.73
CA THR A 11 -6.71 -44.11 20.93
C THR A 11 -7.75 -43.36 21.79
N ALA A 12 -7.47 -43.22 23.08
CA ALA A 12 -8.31 -42.44 23.99
C ALA A 12 -8.48 -40.98 23.52
N VAL A 13 -7.45 -40.41 22.88
CA VAL A 13 -7.47 -39.04 22.35
C VAL A 13 -8.42 -38.90 21.16
N VAL A 14 -8.43 -39.87 20.24
CA VAL A 14 -9.39 -39.92 19.13
C VAL A 14 -10.82 -40.06 19.66
N GLY A 15 -11.03 -40.94 20.65
CA GLY A 15 -12.33 -41.11 21.32
C GLY A 15 -12.82 -39.81 21.96
N LEU A 16 -11.96 -39.14 22.74
CA LEU A 16 -12.27 -37.86 23.37
C LEU A 16 -12.58 -36.77 22.34
N SER A 17 -11.77 -36.64 21.29
CA SER A 17 -12.01 -35.65 20.24
C SER A 17 -13.34 -35.91 19.51
N ARG A 18 -13.70 -37.16 19.25
CA ARG A 18 -15.00 -37.53 18.66
C ARG A 18 -16.17 -37.22 19.59
N LEU A 19 -15.99 -37.45 20.90
CA LEU A 19 -16.99 -37.09 21.90
C LEU A 19 -17.22 -35.57 21.93
N LEU A 20 -16.15 -34.78 21.98
CA LEU A 20 -16.21 -33.32 21.90
C LEU A 20 -16.87 -32.86 20.60
N ALA A 21 -16.50 -33.45 19.46
CA ALA A 21 -17.14 -33.14 18.19
C ALA A 21 -18.65 -33.47 18.22
N ALA A 22 -19.05 -34.63 18.76
CA ALA A 22 -20.45 -35.02 18.87
C ALA A 22 -21.27 -34.07 19.77
N MET A 23 -20.68 -33.57 20.86
CA MET A 23 -21.29 -32.56 21.72
C MET A 23 -21.50 -31.22 21.00
N ASN A 24 -20.65 -30.90 20.02
CA ASN A 24 -20.72 -29.67 19.24
C ASN A 24 -21.40 -29.87 17.87
N ASN A 25 -22.29 -30.87 17.75
CA ASN A 25 -23.04 -31.18 16.53
C ASN A 25 -22.16 -31.54 15.30
N LEU A 26 -21.09 -32.28 15.55
CA LEU A 26 -20.15 -32.83 14.55
C LEU A 26 -19.65 -31.74 13.57
N PRO A 27 -18.92 -30.73 14.08
CA PRO A 27 -18.37 -29.68 13.24
C PRO A 27 -17.29 -30.24 12.30
N ALA A 28 -16.95 -29.44 11.28
CA ALA A 28 -15.84 -29.77 10.40
C ALA A 28 -14.51 -29.80 11.16
N ASP A 29 -13.67 -30.79 10.83
CA ASP A 29 -12.35 -30.92 11.42
C ASP A 29 -11.50 -29.67 11.17
N GLY A 30 -10.76 -29.24 12.19
CA GLY A 30 -9.92 -28.05 12.13
C GLY A 30 -10.66 -26.72 12.29
N THR A 31 -11.92 -26.74 12.76
CA THR A 31 -12.70 -25.52 13.07
C THR A 31 -12.96 -25.36 14.56
N GLY A 32 -13.24 -24.13 15.00
CA GLY A 32 -13.60 -23.81 16.38
C GLY A 32 -12.50 -24.08 17.40
N ILE A 33 -11.23 -23.87 17.03
CA ILE A 33 -10.09 -24.14 17.92
C ILE A 33 -10.19 -23.32 19.21
N ASN A 34 -10.73 -22.09 19.15
CA ASN A 34 -10.91 -21.27 20.35
C ASN A 34 -11.87 -21.94 21.35
N GLN A 35 -12.99 -22.48 20.88
CA GLN A 35 -13.92 -23.25 21.72
C GLN A 35 -13.29 -24.56 22.22
N LEU A 36 -12.55 -25.28 21.36
CA LEU A 36 -11.92 -26.54 21.74
C LEU A 36 -10.87 -26.35 22.83
N VAL A 37 -10.09 -25.26 22.78
CA VAL A 37 -9.14 -24.90 23.84
C VAL A 37 -9.89 -24.62 25.14
N GLU A 38 -10.96 -23.83 25.10
CA GLU A 38 -11.77 -23.52 26.28
C GLU A 38 -12.38 -24.79 26.90
N GLN A 39 -12.97 -25.65 26.06
CA GLN A 39 -13.50 -26.95 26.49
C GLN A 39 -12.42 -27.85 27.09
N SER A 40 -11.21 -27.85 26.51
CA SER A 40 -10.08 -28.62 27.02
C SER A 40 -9.64 -28.14 28.40
N HIS A 41 -9.60 -26.82 28.60
CA HIS A 41 -9.29 -26.24 29.91
C HIS A 41 -10.39 -26.48 30.95
N ASN A 42 -11.67 -26.45 30.54
CA ASN A 42 -12.78 -26.77 31.43
C ASN A 42 -12.77 -28.25 31.86
N LEU A 43 -12.29 -29.15 31.00
CA LEU A 43 -12.20 -30.58 31.30
C LEU A 43 -10.97 -30.98 32.11
N MET A 44 -9.81 -30.36 31.84
CA MET A 44 -8.51 -30.82 32.35
C MET A 44 -7.80 -29.78 33.23
N GLY A 45 -8.38 -28.60 33.41
CA GLY A 45 -7.78 -27.49 34.12
C GLY A 45 -6.74 -26.74 33.29
N THR A 46 -5.75 -26.15 33.96
CA THR A 46 -4.72 -25.32 33.31
C THR A 46 -3.76 -26.12 32.42
N TRP A 47 -3.62 -27.42 32.67
CA TRP A 47 -2.70 -28.28 31.95
C TRP A 47 -3.44 -29.13 30.92
N VAL A 48 -3.19 -28.86 29.64
CA VAL A 48 -3.67 -29.67 28.52
C VAL A 48 -2.58 -30.66 28.11
N PRO A 49 -2.84 -31.98 28.08
CA PRO A 49 -1.86 -32.98 27.69
C PRO A 49 -1.28 -32.72 26.30
N PRO A 50 0.05 -32.87 26.10
CA PRO A 50 0.70 -32.71 24.79
C PRO A 50 0.06 -33.57 23.69
N VAL A 51 -0.28 -34.82 24.00
CA VAL A 51 -0.89 -35.74 23.00
C VAL A 51 -2.22 -35.20 22.46
N LEU A 52 -3.04 -34.55 23.30
CA LEU A 52 -4.27 -33.91 22.82
C LEU A 52 -3.97 -32.67 21.98
N LYS A 53 -3.01 -31.84 22.42
CA LYS A 53 -2.58 -30.66 21.65
C LYS A 53 -2.09 -31.06 20.26
N ASP A 54 -1.19 -32.04 20.17
CA ASP A 54 -0.60 -32.50 18.91
C ASP A 54 -1.64 -33.11 17.99
N TYR A 55 -2.59 -33.88 18.54
CA TYR A 55 -3.70 -34.45 17.77
C TYR A 55 -4.60 -33.36 17.18
N ILE A 56 -5.11 -32.44 18.01
CA ILE A 56 -6.01 -31.36 17.57
C ILE A 56 -5.29 -30.39 16.62
N LEU A 57 -4.02 -30.10 16.89
CA LEU A 57 -3.17 -29.30 16.02
C LEU A 57 -3.01 -29.96 14.66
N GLY A 58 -2.77 -31.27 14.63
CA GLY A 58 -2.66 -32.06 13.41
C GLY A 58 -3.92 -32.07 12.52
N LEU A 59 -5.09 -31.77 13.09
CA LEU A 59 -6.36 -31.62 12.37
C LEU A 59 -6.59 -30.20 11.82
N GLN A 60 -5.83 -29.20 12.27
CA GLN A 60 -5.97 -27.83 11.77
C GLN A 60 -5.48 -27.72 10.33
N ILE A 61 -5.94 -26.68 9.62
CA ILE A 61 -5.38 -26.34 8.32
C ILE A 61 -3.95 -25.82 8.49
N ASN A 62 -3.04 -26.27 7.64
CA ASN A 62 -1.67 -25.79 7.66
C ASN A 62 -1.60 -24.31 7.24
N TYR A 63 -0.82 -23.52 7.97
CA TYR A 63 -0.54 -22.11 7.64
C TYR A 63 0.75 -21.97 6.82
N PHE A 64 0.87 -20.83 6.15
CA PHE A 64 2.15 -20.46 5.55
C PHE A 64 3.13 -20.05 6.64
N GLY A 65 4.05 -20.95 6.98
CA GLY A 65 4.94 -20.79 8.12
C GLY A 65 4.61 -21.66 9.32
N ASP A 66 3.61 -22.54 9.20
CA ASP A 66 3.26 -23.51 10.23
C ASP A 66 2.84 -22.85 11.57
N TYR A 67 2.29 -23.65 12.47
CA TYR A 67 2.06 -23.30 13.86
C TYR A 67 3.41 -23.22 14.61
N PRO A 68 3.64 -22.16 15.40
CA PRO A 68 4.93 -21.95 16.03
C PRO A 68 5.18 -22.96 17.14
N ASN A 69 6.44 -23.37 17.28
CA ASN A 69 6.91 -24.16 18.41
C ASN A 69 8.07 -23.43 19.11
N SER A 70 8.66 -24.02 20.15
CA SER A 70 9.75 -23.37 20.91
C SER A 70 10.93 -22.86 20.06
N THR A 71 11.18 -23.42 18.88
CA THR A 71 12.23 -22.97 17.96
C THR A 71 11.90 -21.66 17.23
N ASP A 72 10.61 -21.26 17.18
CA ASP A 72 10.15 -20.00 16.59
C ASP A 72 10.40 -18.78 17.48
N LEU A 73 10.67 -18.98 18.77
CA LEU A 73 10.82 -17.89 19.74
C LEU A 73 11.95 -16.93 19.35
N ALA A 74 13.15 -17.48 19.14
CA ALA A 74 14.34 -16.70 18.79
C ALA A 74 14.20 -15.93 17.45
N PRO A 75 13.86 -16.58 16.31
CA PRO A 75 13.73 -15.85 15.05
C PRO A 75 12.61 -14.81 15.10
N SER A 76 11.48 -15.09 15.77
CA SER A 76 10.41 -14.11 15.94
C SER A 76 10.89 -12.85 16.68
N ILE A 77 11.60 -13.00 17.80
CA ILE A 77 12.16 -11.85 18.55
C ILE A 77 13.17 -11.07 17.69
N ILE A 78 14.04 -11.76 16.95
CA ILE A 78 15.01 -11.12 16.06
C ILE A 78 14.29 -10.24 15.04
N PHE A 79 13.28 -10.76 14.34
CA PHE A 79 12.54 -9.98 13.36
C PHE A 79 11.75 -8.84 14.02
N THR A 80 11.15 -9.04 15.20
CA THR A 80 10.53 -7.95 15.97
C THR A 80 11.52 -6.79 16.20
N VAL A 81 12.74 -7.08 16.65
CA VAL A 81 13.76 -6.05 16.90
C VAL A 81 14.22 -5.39 15.60
N VAL A 82 14.45 -6.17 14.54
CA VAL A 82 14.87 -5.63 13.23
C VAL A 82 13.81 -4.70 12.64
N PHE A 83 12.54 -5.08 12.67
CA PHE A 83 11.45 -4.21 12.19
C PHE A 83 11.23 -2.99 13.11
N PHE A 84 11.54 -3.09 14.40
CA PHE A 84 11.55 -1.93 15.30
C PHE A 84 12.65 -0.91 14.93
N ILE A 85 13.84 -1.38 14.56
CA ILE A 85 14.90 -0.49 14.05
C ILE A 85 14.45 0.21 12.76
N PHE A 86 13.82 -0.52 11.83
CA PHE A 86 13.28 0.09 10.60
C PHE A 86 12.13 1.06 10.87
N PHE A 87 11.25 0.75 11.82
CA PHE A 87 10.20 1.66 12.27
C PHE A 87 10.77 3.00 12.73
N CYS A 88 11.78 2.96 13.63
CA CYS A 88 12.46 4.16 14.10
C CYS A 88 13.16 4.90 12.95
N ALA A 89 13.81 4.19 12.02
CA ALA A 89 14.49 4.80 10.88
C ALA A 89 13.53 5.51 9.93
N HIS A 90 12.41 4.89 9.57
CA HIS A 90 11.38 5.52 8.71
C HIS A 90 10.74 6.73 9.38
N LEU A 91 10.45 6.65 10.69
CA LEU A 91 9.97 7.81 11.46
C LEU A 91 11.00 8.93 11.52
N PHE A 92 12.27 8.60 11.76
CA PHE A 92 13.34 9.58 11.76
C PHE A 92 13.44 10.32 10.42
N VAL A 93 13.46 9.59 9.31
CA VAL A 93 13.44 10.17 7.96
C VAL A 93 12.20 11.04 7.76
N PHE A 94 11.02 10.56 8.16
CA PHE A 94 9.77 11.32 8.05
C PHE A 94 9.82 12.64 8.84
N PHE A 95 10.18 12.62 10.13
CA PHE A 95 10.25 13.84 10.95
C PHE A 95 11.34 14.80 10.50
N MET A 96 12.49 14.28 10.05
CA MET A 96 13.56 15.11 9.50
C MET A 96 13.16 15.81 8.21
N ASN A 97 12.40 15.13 7.35
CA ASN A 97 11.85 15.72 6.12
C ASN A 97 10.70 16.69 6.42
N TYR A 98 9.82 16.33 7.35
CA TYR A 98 8.67 17.14 7.76
C TYR A 98 9.11 18.48 8.35
N SER A 99 10.10 18.46 9.26
CA SER A 99 10.68 19.68 9.85
C SER A 99 11.36 20.61 8.84
N ARG A 100 11.72 20.09 7.67
CA ARG A 100 12.30 20.86 6.54
C ARG A 100 11.27 21.30 5.51
N GLY A 101 10.00 20.98 5.72
CA GLY A 101 8.92 21.29 4.80
C GLY A 101 8.80 20.33 3.60
N HIS A 102 9.47 19.18 3.64
CA HIS A 102 9.45 18.14 2.60
C HIS A 102 8.47 17.02 2.98
N TYR A 103 7.20 17.18 2.63
CA TYR A 103 6.14 16.27 3.06
C TYR A 103 6.05 15.00 2.19
N PHE A 104 6.54 13.87 2.70
CA PHE A 104 6.46 12.57 2.04
C PHE A 104 5.80 11.53 2.97
N TYR A 105 4.47 11.44 2.90
CA TYR A 105 3.66 10.59 3.80
C TYR A 105 3.87 9.08 3.58
N VAL A 106 4.37 8.66 2.42
CA VAL A 106 4.69 7.25 2.17
C VAL A 106 5.76 6.72 3.15
N SER A 107 6.68 7.56 3.65
CA SER A 107 7.61 7.17 4.74
C SER A 107 6.88 6.90 6.06
N LEU A 108 5.82 7.67 6.37
CA LEU A 108 5.00 7.40 7.54
C LEU A 108 4.21 6.09 7.38
N CYS A 109 3.70 5.82 6.18
CA CYS A 109 3.08 4.53 5.88
C CYS A 109 4.08 3.37 6.01
N ALA A 110 5.34 3.56 5.57
CA ALA A 110 6.39 2.56 5.74
C ALA A 110 6.69 2.27 7.23
N ALA A 111 6.68 3.29 8.08
CA ALA A 111 6.73 3.10 9.53
C ALA A 111 5.51 2.32 10.04
N PHE A 112 4.29 2.69 9.65
CA PHE A 112 3.07 1.97 10.06
C PHE A 112 3.10 0.47 9.68
N TYR A 113 3.57 0.16 8.47
CA TYR A 113 3.78 -1.22 8.04
C TYR A 113 4.84 -1.96 8.90
N CYS A 114 5.93 -1.29 9.27
CA CYS A 114 6.90 -1.88 10.21
C CYS A 114 6.26 -2.15 11.58
N ALA A 115 5.36 -1.28 12.06
CA ALA A 115 4.61 -1.52 13.29
C ALA A 115 3.73 -2.78 13.21
N ILE A 116 3.06 -2.99 12.08
CA ILE A 116 2.30 -4.23 11.81
C ILE A 116 3.22 -5.47 11.89
N ARG A 117 4.43 -5.39 11.32
CA ARG A 117 5.41 -6.49 11.37
C ARG A 117 5.91 -6.76 12.79
N ILE A 118 6.18 -5.72 13.57
CA ILE A 118 6.57 -5.83 14.99
C ILE A 118 5.50 -6.59 15.76
N VAL A 119 4.23 -6.19 15.63
CA VAL A 119 3.11 -6.85 16.29
C VAL A 119 2.97 -8.30 15.83
N GLY A 120 3.00 -8.57 14.52
CA GLY A 120 2.88 -9.93 13.98
C GLY A 120 3.95 -10.88 14.53
N PHE A 121 5.24 -10.50 14.46
CA PHE A 121 6.33 -11.33 14.98
C PHE A 121 6.32 -11.41 16.51
N ALA A 122 5.94 -10.34 17.23
CA ALA A 122 5.84 -10.39 18.69
C ALA A 122 4.73 -11.34 19.16
N LEU A 123 3.56 -11.31 18.52
CA LEU A 123 2.47 -12.24 18.82
C LEU A 123 2.86 -13.68 18.48
N ARG A 124 3.58 -13.92 17.38
CA ARG A 124 4.12 -15.25 17.04
C ARG A 124 5.13 -15.73 18.08
N ALA A 125 6.00 -14.86 18.59
CA ALA A 125 6.91 -15.19 19.69
C ALA A 125 6.16 -15.62 20.96
N VAL A 126 5.09 -14.92 21.33
CA VAL A 126 4.25 -15.31 22.48
C VAL A 126 3.52 -16.64 22.23
N TRP A 127 3.00 -16.84 21.01
CA TRP A 127 2.30 -18.08 20.65
C TRP A 127 3.23 -19.30 20.61
N SER A 128 4.51 -19.10 20.28
CA SER A 128 5.54 -20.15 20.29
C SER A 128 5.79 -20.76 21.68
N GLN A 129 5.49 -20.03 22.74
CA GLN A 129 5.64 -20.48 24.12
C GLN A 129 4.46 -21.32 24.59
N ASP A 130 3.27 -21.05 24.05
CA ASP A 130 2.05 -21.78 24.40
C ASP A 130 1.04 -21.74 23.25
N ILE A 131 0.91 -22.87 22.55
CA ILE A 131 0.05 -22.99 21.38
C ILE A 131 -1.45 -22.88 21.72
N THR A 132 -1.84 -23.10 22.99
CA THR A 132 -3.24 -22.99 23.42
C THR A 132 -3.72 -21.54 23.44
N LYS A 133 -2.83 -20.55 23.36
CA LYS A 133 -3.18 -19.12 23.22
C LYS A 133 -3.70 -18.80 21.81
N ALA A 134 -4.80 -19.46 21.43
CA ALA A 134 -5.36 -19.42 20.08
C ALA A 134 -5.65 -18.00 19.60
N GLN A 135 -6.22 -17.14 20.44
CA GLN A 135 -6.51 -15.74 20.09
C GLN A 135 -5.26 -14.91 19.75
N VAL A 136 -4.16 -15.14 20.48
CA VAL A 136 -2.86 -14.51 20.21
C VAL A 136 -2.33 -15.00 18.88
N GLY A 137 -2.42 -16.30 18.62
CA GLY A 137 -2.01 -16.91 17.36
C GLY A 137 -2.77 -16.39 16.14
N ILE A 138 -4.10 -16.37 16.21
CA ILE A 138 -4.98 -15.86 15.14
C ILE A 138 -4.65 -14.40 14.84
N SER A 139 -4.50 -13.58 15.88
CA SER A 139 -4.12 -12.17 15.73
C SER A 139 -2.75 -12.03 15.07
N GLY A 140 -1.77 -12.81 15.53
CA GLY A 140 -0.41 -12.81 14.98
C GLY A 140 -0.38 -13.17 13.49
N GLU A 141 -1.10 -14.21 13.10
CA GLU A 141 -1.20 -14.64 11.71
C GLU A 141 -1.82 -13.55 10.82
N VAL A 142 -2.90 -12.90 11.29
CA VAL A 142 -3.50 -11.77 10.58
C VAL A 142 -2.48 -10.65 10.37
N PHE A 143 -1.77 -10.21 11.41
CA PHE A 143 -0.76 -9.14 11.27
C PHE A 143 0.40 -9.54 10.33
N LEU A 144 0.86 -10.79 10.38
CA LEU A 144 1.90 -11.31 9.48
C LEU A 144 1.46 -11.32 8.02
N ILE A 145 0.20 -11.67 7.76
CA ILE A 145 -0.42 -11.62 6.43
C ILE A 145 -0.53 -10.16 5.95
N LEU A 146 -1.10 -9.28 6.78
CA LEU A 146 -1.38 -7.88 6.40
C LEU A 146 -0.14 -7.11 6.00
N GLY A 147 0.99 -7.34 6.69
CA GLY A 147 2.27 -6.70 6.33
C GLY A 147 2.62 -6.91 4.87
N SER A 148 2.48 -8.15 4.37
CA SER A 148 2.80 -8.51 2.98
C SER A 148 1.89 -7.86 1.95
N ILE A 149 0.64 -7.55 2.31
CA ILE A 149 -0.32 -6.91 1.41
C ILE A 149 -0.05 -5.40 1.33
N ILE A 150 0.22 -4.77 2.48
CA ILE A 150 0.45 -3.32 2.56
C ILE A 150 1.71 -2.90 1.79
N ILE A 151 2.78 -3.69 1.85
CA ILE A 151 4.02 -3.37 1.13
C ILE A 151 3.84 -3.44 -0.40
N VAL A 152 2.91 -4.28 -0.90
CA VAL A 152 2.52 -4.27 -2.33
C VAL A 152 1.86 -2.94 -2.69
N SER A 153 0.96 -2.44 -1.85
CA SER A 153 0.30 -1.15 -2.09
C SER A 153 1.31 0.00 -2.14
N PHE A 154 2.39 -0.06 -1.34
CA PHE A 154 3.45 0.95 -1.43
C PHE A 154 4.18 0.89 -2.77
N ASN A 155 4.52 -0.30 -3.25
CA ASN A 155 5.12 -0.44 -4.58
C ASN A 155 4.21 0.14 -5.68
N LEU A 156 2.89 -0.02 -5.55
CA LEU A 156 1.95 0.52 -6.53
C LEU A 156 1.92 2.06 -6.48
N ILE A 157 1.90 2.66 -5.29
CA ILE A 157 1.97 4.13 -5.13
C ILE A 157 3.27 4.68 -5.73
N LEU A 158 4.40 4.01 -5.53
CA LEU A 158 5.68 4.41 -6.08
C LEU A 158 5.73 4.22 -7.61
N ALA A 159 5.16 3.13 -8.13
CA ALA A 159 5.03 2.88 -9.57
C ALA A 159 4.13 3.92 -10.24
N GLN A 160 3.03 4.31 -9.60
CA GLN A 160 2.14 5.39 -10.06
C GLN A 160 2.92 6.69 -10.23
N ARG A 161 3.81 7.02 -9.28
CA ARG A 161 4.65 8.23 -9.35
C ARG A 161 5.65 8.19 -10.52
N ILE A 162 6.21 7.04 -10.86
CA ILE A 162 7.04 6.87 -12.08
C ILE A 162 6.20 7.01 -13.35
N PHE A 163 5.02 6.39 -13.38
CA PHE A 163 4.15 6.46 -14.55
C PHE A 163 3.71 7.89 -14.85
N THR A 164 3.24 8.63 -13.85
CA THR A 164 2.85 10.05 -14.02
C THR A 164 4.05 10.94 -14.36
N TRP A 165 5.27 10.59 -13.93
CA TRP A 165 6.47 11.30 -14.37
C TRP A 165 6.79 11.08 -15.85
N ARG A 166 6.64 9.84 -16.31
CA ARG A 166 6.96 9.44 -17.69
C ARG A 166 5.89 9.88 -18.70
N HIS A 167 4.62 9.82 -18.28
CA HIS A 167 3.42 10.13 -19.06
C HIS A 167 2.54 11.12 -18.28
N PRO A 168 2.95 12.39 -18.14
CA PRO A 168 2.24 13.38 -17.33
C PRO A 168 0.80 13.63 -17.80
N VAL A 169 0.53 13.59 -19.10
CA VAL A 169 -0.84 13.73 -19.62
C VAL A 169 -1.65 12.50 -19.26
N GLY A 170 -1.14 11.30 -19.54
CA GLY A 170 -1.83 10.04 -19.25
C GLY A 170 -2.11 9.86 -17.75
N GLY A 171 -1.11 10.09 -16.91
CA GLY A 171 -1.18 9.95 -15.45
C GLY A 171 -1.98 11.03 -14.73
N SER A 172 -2.46 12.05 -15.45
CA SER A 172 -3.33 13.10 -14.90
C SER A 172 -4.78 12.98 -15.36
N ARG A 173 -5.10 12.01 -16.23
CA ARG A 173 -6.49 11.78 -16.67
C ARG A 173 -7.34 11.20 -15.54
N LYS A 174 -8.62 11.60 -15.50
CA LYS A 174 -9.63 11.07 -14.57
C LYS A 174 -9.72 9.53 -14.63
N LEU A 175 -9.66 8.95 -15.83
CA LEU A 175 -9.63 7.49 -16.00
C LEU A 175 -8.50 6.82 -15.21
N PHE A 176 -7.27 7.34 -15.30
CA PHE A 176 -6.12 6.77 -14.62
C PHE A 176 -6.28 6.83 -13.09
N TRP A 177 -6.69 8.00 -12.57
CA TRP A 177 -6.92 8.18 -11.13
C TRP A 177 -8.05 7.29 -10.61
N ASN A 178 -9.17 7.20 -11.33
CA ASN A 178 -10.27 6.31 -10.97
C ASN A 178 -9.83 4.85 -10.96
N THR A 179 -9.00 4.41 -11.92
CA THR A 179 -8.40 3.07 -11.89
C THR A 179 -7.51 2.89 -10.66
N MET A 180 -6.65 3.86 -10.32
CA MET A 180 -5.78 3.76 -9.14
C MET A 180 -6.60 3.68 -7.84
N PHE A 181 -7.60 4.55 -7.66
CA PHE A 181 -8.49 4.51 -6.50
C PHE A 181 -9.27 3.20 -6.41
N THR A 182 -9.74 2.68 -7.55
CA THR A 182 -10.40 1.37 -7.60
C THR A 182 -9.47 0.26 -7.14
N LEU A 183 -8.21 0.24 -7.60
CA LEU A 183 -7.22 -0.74 -7.15
C LEU A 183 -6.93 -0.64 -5.65
N TYR A 184 -6.85 0.58 -5.10
CA TYR A 184 -6.68 0.79 -3.65
C TYR A 184 -7.92 0.35 -2.84
N GLY A 185 -9.13 0.57 -3.35
CA GLY A 185 -10.37 0.07 -2.74
C GLY A 185 -10.47 -1.46 -2.79
N VAL A 186 -10.10 -2.07 -3.91
CA VAL A 186 -10.09 -3.53 -4.09
C VAL A 186 -9.14 -4.19 -3.09
N VAL A 187 -7.92 -3.67 -2.90
CA VAL A 187 -6.99 -4.25 -1.92
C VAL A 187 -7.49 -4.12 -0.48
N ALA A 188 -8.20 -3.04 -0.13
CA ALA A 188 -8.85 -2.92 1.17
C ALA A 188 -9.94 -3.99 1.37
N GLY A 189 -10.72 -4.29 0.32
CA GLY A 189 -11.67 -5.40 0.32
C GLY A 189 -11.00 -6.77 0.47
N ILE A 190 -9.87 -6.99 -0.23
CA ILE A 190 -9.07 -8.22 -0.11
C ILE A 190 -8.56 -8.39 1.33
N ILE A 191 -8.08 -7.31 1.96
CA ILE A 191 -7.64 -7.31 3.35
C ILE A 191 -8.79 -7.76 4.27
N ALA A 192 -9.97 -7.12 4.17
CA ALA A 192 -11.13 -7.47 4.99
C ALA A 192 -11.55 -8.94 4.80
N MET A 193 -11.64 -9.40 3.54
CA MET A 193 -11.95 -10.78 3.21
C MET A 193 -10.94 -11.76 3.82
N THR A 194 -9.65 -11.45 3.76
CA THR A 194 -8.57 -12.31 4.29
C THR A 194 -8.63 -12.42 5.81
N ILE A 195 -8.91 -11.31 6.51
CA ILE A 195 -9.07 -11.30 7.97
C ILE A 195 -10.24 -12.20 8.37
N VAL A 196 -11.41 -12.00 7.73
CA VAL A 196 -12.61 -12.76 8.05
C VAL A 196 -12.42 -14.25 7.74
N ALA A 197 -11.86 -14.57 6.56
CA ALA A 197 -11.65 -15.95 6.15
C ALA A 197 -10.60 -16.70 6.99
N GLY A 198 -9.59 -16.00 7.50
CA GLY A 198 -8.60 -16.57 8.42
C GLY A 198 -9.15 -16.74 9.85
N ALA A 199 -9.88 -15.75 10.37
CA ALA A 199 -10.32 -15.75 11.77
C ALA A 199 -11.56 -16.61 12.01
N VAL A 200 -12.58 -16.54 11.16
CA VAL A 200 -13.88 -17.20 11.46
C VAL A 200 -13.77 -18.71 11.63
N PRO A 201 -13.08 -19.49 10.77
CA PRO A 201 -12.95 -20.93 10.97
C PRO A 201 -12.23 -21.32 12.26
N THR A 202 -11.33 -20.48 12.75
CA THR A 202 -10.61 -20.72 14.01
C THR A 202 -11.42 -20.32 15.24
N LEU A 203 -12.27 -19.30 15.10
CA LEU A 203 -13.05 -18.75 16.19
C LEU A 203 -14.38 -19.45 16.41
N TYR A 204 -14.90 -20.20 15.43
CA TYR A 204 -16.22 -20.81 15.51
C TYR A 204 -16.22 -22.22 14.91
N PHE A 205 -17.06 -23.09 15.48
CA PHE A 205 -17.39 -24.36 14.85
C PHE A 205 -18.22 -24.13 13.58
N LEU A 206 -17.81 -24.76 12.48
CA LEU A 206 -18.47 -24.63 11.20
C LEU A 206 -18.90 -25.98 10.65
N SER A 207 -19.94 -25.99 9.82
CA SER A 207 -20.25 -27.18 9.01
C SER A 207 -19.22 -27.35 7.90
N ASN A 208 -19.06 -28.58 7.39
CA ASN A 208 -18.12 -28.87 6.30
C ASN A 208 -18.35 -28.00 5.06
N HIS A 209 -19.62 -27.71 4.74
CA HIS A 209 -19.97 -26.84 3.63
C HIS A 209 -19.47 -25.41 3.82
N VAL A 210 -19.76 -24.81 4.98
CA VAL A 210 -19.35 -23.43 5.29
C VAL A 210 -17.83 -23.32 5.40
N TYR A 211 -17.17 -24.32 6.01
CA TYR A 211 -15.72 -24.35 6.10
C TYR A 211 -15.05 -24.40 4.72
N THR A 212 -15.59 -25.20 3.79
CA THR A 212 -15.08 -25.28 2.42
C THR A 212 -15.20 -23.92 1.71
N ASN A 213 -16.31 -23.20 1.90
CA ASN A 213 -16.46 -21.85 1.33
C ASN A 213 -15.40 -20.87 1.86
N TYR A 214 -15.05 -20.93 3.15
CA TYR A 214 -13.97 -20.12 3.70
C TYR A 214 -12.57 -20.47 3.16
N LYS A 215 -12.32 -21.76 2.87
CA LYS A 215 -11.08 -22.18 2.18
C LYS A 215 -11.01 -21.57 0.78
N ILE A 216 -12.10 -21.65 0.01
CA ILE A 216 -12.21 -21.04 -1.32
C ILE A 216 -12.00 -19.52 -1.24
N CYS A 217 -12.55 -18.84 -0.22
CA CYS A 217 -12.29 -17.41 -0.02
C CYS A 217 -10.81 -17.12 0.24
N THR A 218 -10.11 -17.97 0.98
CA THR A 218 -8.67 -17.82 1.25
C THR A 218 -7.84 -18.07 -0.01
N GLU A 219 -8.19 -19.08 -0.81
CA GLU A 219 -7.59 -19.36 -2.13
C GLU A 219 -7.78 -18.19 -3.09
N ALA A 220 -9.00 -17.65 -3.17
CA ALA A 220 -9.31 -16.49 -3.99
C ALA A 220 -8.51 -15.25 -3.53
N SER A 221 -8.39 -15.01 -2.22
CA SER A 221 -7.54 -13.94 -1.69
C SER A 221 -6.09 -14.10 -2.16
N ALA A 222 -5.52 -15.31 -2.06
CA ALA A 222 -4.14 -15.57 -2.44
C ALA A 222 -3.89 -15.25 -3.92
N ILE A 223 -4.81 -15.63 -4.83
CA ILE A 223 -4.73 -15.27 -6.25
C ILE A 223 -4.84 -13.77 -6.45
N LEU A 224 -5.79 -13.11 -5.80
CA LEU A 224 -5.97 -11.66 -5.93
C LEU A 224 -4.74 -10.88 -5.43
N ILE A 225 -4.08 -11.33 -4.36
CA ILE A 225 -2.82 -10.74 -3.87
C ILE A 225 -1.70 -10.93 -4.89
N ILE A 226 -1.59 -12.10 -5.53
CA ILE A 226 -0.63 -12.33 -6.62
C ILE A 226 -0.88 -11.34 -7.77
N LEU A 227 -2.11 -11.26 -8.26
CA LEU A 227 -2.48 -10.33 -9.34
C LEU A 227 -2.19 -8.88 -8.95
N TYR A 228 -2.53 -8.50 -7.71
CA TYR A 228 -2.27 -7.18 -7.19
C TYR A 228 -0.77 -6.87 -7.13
N SER A 229 0.07 -7.82 -6.74
CA SER A 229 1.54 -7.63 -6.75
C SER A 229 2.11 -7.36 -8.14
N LEU A 230 1.51 -7.93 -9.18
CA LEU A 230 1.92 -7.69 -10.57
C LEU A 230 1.50 -6.31 -11.09
N THR A 231 0.52 -5.63 -10.47
CA THR A 231 0.06 -4.31 -10.94
C THR A 231 1.17 -3.26 -10.96
N SER A 232 2.07 -3.29 -9.97
CA SER A 232 3.20 -2.36 -9.90
C SER A 232 4.18 -2.57 -11.07
N LEU A 233 4.49 -3.83 -11.39
CA LEU A 233 5.35 -4.19 -12.52
C LEU A 233 4.67 -3.87 -13.84
N SER A 234 3.37 -4.16 -13.98
CA SER A 234 2.59 -3.82 -15.16
C SER A 234 2.59 -2.30 -15.40
N LEU A 235 2.46 -1.50 -14.35
CA LEU A 235 2.45 -0.03 -14.46
C LEU A 235 3.81 0.52 -14.88
N ILE A 236 4.90 -0.01 -14.34
CA ILE A 236 6.26 0.30 -14.80
C ILE A 236 6.44 -0.15 -16.25
N GLY A 237 6.03 -1.38 -16.59
CA GLY A 237 6.08 -1.92 -17.94
C GLY A 237 5.36 -1.03 -18.95
N LEU A 238 4.13 -0.62 -18.66
CA LEU A 238 3.36 0.32 -19.48
C LEU A 238 4.07 1.67 -19.65
N ALA A 239 4.70 2.20 -18.58
CA ALA A 239 5.43 3.46 -18.64
C ALA A 239 6.60 3.43 -19.65
N PHE A 240 7.28 2.30 -19.79
CA PHE A 240 8.46 2.17 -20.65
C PHE A 240 8.18 1.52 -22.01
N PHE A 241 7.16 0.68 -22.10
CA PHE A 241 6.73 0.07 -23.36
C PHE A 241 6.17 1.12 -24.33
N PHE A 242 5.37 2.06 -23.81
CA PHE A 242 4.88 3.18 -24.60
C PHE A 242 5.83 4.38 -24.48
N LYS A 243 6.27 4.91 -25.62
CA LYS A 243 7.03 6.17 -25.66
C LYS A 243 6.09 7.34 -25.32
N PRO A 244 6.56 8.39 -24.62
CA PRO A 244 5.77 9.58 -24.37
C PRO A 244 5.32 10.20 -25.68
N THR A 245 4.10 10.72 -25.69
CA THR A 245 3.54 11.39 -26.85
C THR A 245 4.13 12.79 -27.00
N SER A 246 4.01 13.41 -28.19
CA SER A 246 4.42 14.81 -28.38
C SER A 246 3.69 15.77 -27.43
N LYS A 247 2.47 15.41 -26.99
CA LYS A 247 1.73 16.16 -25.97
C LYS A 247 2.39 16.07 -24.60
N ASP A 248 2.93 14.89 -24.23
CA ASP A 248 3.70 14.74 -22.99
C ASP A 248 4.99 15.56 -23.02
N ILE A 249 5.65 15.64 -24.19
CA ILE A 249 6.90 16.38 -24.37
C ILE A 249 6.70 17.89 -24.29
N ASN A 250 5.67 18.42 -24.96
CA ASN A 250 5.47 19.86 -25.01
C ASN A 250 4.85 20.45 -23.73
N LEU A 251 4.37 19.59 -22.83
CA LEU A 251 3.71 19.98 -21.60
C LEU A 251 4.70 20.50 -20.55
N TYR A 252 4.38 21.64 -19.94
CA TYR A 252 5.11 22.14 -18.77
C TYR A 252 4.86 21.28 -17.53
N THR A 253 5.94 20.79 -16.93
CA THR A 253 5.90 20.03 -15.67
C THR A 253 6.56 20.79 -14.52
N TYR A 254 5.97 20.67 -13.33
CA TYR A 254 6.53 21.20 -12.08
C TYR A 254 7.28 20.08 -11.36
N GLN A 255 8.60 20.26 -11.23
CA GLN A 255 9.47 19.29 -10.58
C GLN A 255 10.10 19.87 -9.31
N PRO A 256 10.43 19.02 -8.32
CA PRO A 256 11.13 19.45 -7.13
C PRO A 256 12.60 19.72 -7.44
N TRP A 257 12.91 20.91 -7.95
CA TRP A 257 14.28 21.30 -8.34
C TRP A 257 15.21 21.57 -7.15
N TRP A 258 14.67 21.72 -5.94
CA TRP A 258 15.45 21.86 -4.71
C TRP A 258 16.09 20.54 -4.26
N ILE A 259 15.73 19.42 -4.88
CA ILE A 259 16.38 18.13 -4.64
C ILE A 259 17.62 18.08 -5.54
N GLU A 260 18.78 18.15 -4.93
CA GLU A 260 20.08 18.19 -5.61
C GLU A 260 20.71 16.78 -5.74
N SER A 261 20.36 15.85 -4.83
CA SER A 261 20.92 14.50 -4.76
C SER A 261 19.93 13.46 -4.20
N PHE A 262 20.12 12.19 -4.54
CA PHE A 262 19.44 11.04 -3.93
C PHE A 262 20.35 10.25 -2.96
N GLY A 263 21.43 10.86 -2.48
CA GLY A 263 22.36 10.23 -1.56
C GLY A 263 21.71 9.90 -0.21
N THR A 264 22.13 8.79 0.41
CA THR A 264 21.55 8.29 1.67
C THR A 264 21.58 9.31 2.80
N PHE A 265 22.65 10.11 2.91
CA PHE A 265 22.82 11.13 3.94
C PHE A 265 22.44 12.55 3.49
N TYR A 266 21.90 12.70 2.28
CA TYR A 266 21.47 14.00 1.78
C TYR A 266 20.10 14.39 2.36
N TYR A 267 19.94 15.66 2.74
CA TYR A 267 18.65 16.22 3.14
C TYR A 267 18.46 17.58 2.47
N VAL A 268 17.21 17.87 2.13
CA VAL A 268 16.82 19.16 1.55
C VAL A 268 17.11 20.29 2.54
N LYS A 269 17.52 21.45 2.04
CA LYS A 269 17.71 22.65 2.87
C LYS A 269 16.37 23.10 3.45
N SER A 270 16.37 23.51 4.72
CA SER A 270 15.13 23.83 5.43
C SER A 270 14.34 24.97 4.76
N GLY A 271 13.06 24.78 4.50
CA GLY A 271 12.17 25.79 3.93
C GLY A 271 12.31 26.02 2.42
N GLU A 272 13.21 25.31 1.74
CA GLU A 272 13.36 25.42 0.28
C GLU A 272 12.13 24.99 -0.52
N PRO A 273 11.39 23.91 -0.16
CA PRO A 273 10.15 23.57 -0.88
C PRO A 273 9.13 24.71 -0.89
N GLN A 274 9.02 25.45 0.21
CA GLN A 274 8.12 26.59 0.37
C GLN A 274 8.61 27.79 -0.45
N ARG A 275 9.91 28.09 -0.43
CA ARG A 275 10.53 29.16 -1.24
C ARG A 275 10.42 28.89 -2.73
N ALA A 276 10.63 27.62 -3.13
CA ALA A 276 10.46 27.15 -4.50
C ALA A 276 9.02 27.33 -4.97
N ALA A 277 8.05 26.92 -4.14
CA ALA A 277 6.64 27.16 -4.42
C ALA A 277 6.31 28.66 -4.53
N ALA A 278 6.82 29.51 -3.64
CA ALA A 278 6.58 30.96 -3.69
C ALA A 278 7.17 31.61 -4.96
N THR A 279 8.34 31.14 -5.41
CA THR A 279 8.99 31.63 -6.65
C THR A 279 8.23 31.17 -7.89
N PHE A 280 7.72 29.93 -7.87
CA PHE A 280 6.87 29.40 -8.94
C PHE A 280 5.61 30.25 -9.15
N MET A 281 5.00 30.71 -8.07
CA MET A 281 3.78 31.53 -8.10
C MET A 281 3.96 32.89 -8.77
N LYS A 282 5.16 33.47 -8.69
CA LYS A 282 5.49 34.77 -9.31
C LYS A 282 5.61 34.70 -10.83
N ARG A 283 5.45 33.51 -11.45
CA ARG A 283 5.60 33.30 -12.89
C ARG A 283 4.27 33.41 -13.65
N ASN A 284 4.40 33.44 -14.97
CA ASN A 284 3.30 33.48 -15.94
C ASN A 284 2.17 32.50 -15.56
N SER A 285 0.90 32.93 -15.70
CA SER A 285 -0.30 32.17 -15.35
C SER A 285 -0.30 30.75 -15.95
N ASN A 286 0.18 30.61 -17.18
CA ASN A 286 0.25 29.31 -17.89
C ASN A 286 1.15 28.27 -17.20
N HIS A 287 2.20 28.70 -16.48
CA HIS A 287 3.07 27.76 -15.77
C HIS A 287 2.45 27.26 -14.46
N ARG A 288 1.40 27.91 -13.94
CA ARG A 288 0.80 27.58 -12.63
C ARG A 288 0.01 26.28 -12.64
N HIS A 289 -0.54 25.90 -13.79
CA HIS A 289 -1.23 24.63 -14.02
C HIS A 289 -0.30 23.49 -14.45
N ALA A 290 1.03 23.69 -14.37
CA ALA A 290 1.99 22.66 -14.73
C ALA A 290 1.79 21.39 -13.91
N ILE A 291 1.80 20.25 -14.59
CA ILE A 291 1.57 18.94 -13.96
C ILE A 291 2.76 18.62 -13.06
N ARG A 292 2.47 18.29 -11.80
CA ARG A 292 3.51 17.99 -10.80
C ARG A 292 4.02 16.57 -10.97
N VAL A 293 5.33 16.42 -11.06
CA VAL A 293 6.00 15.12 -11.24
C VAL A 293 7.23 15.01 -10.35
N ILE A 294 7.84 13.83 -10.27
CA ILE A 294 9.04 13.59 -9.45
C ILE A 294 10.29 14.23 -10.07
N ALA A 295 11.37 14.35 -9.27
CA ALA A 295 12.64 14.94 -9.70
C ALA A 295 13.42 14.06 -10.70
N ALA A 296 13.72 14.59 -11.89
CA ALA A 296 14.71 14.00 -12.81
C ALA A 296 15.69 15.06 -13.32
N THR A 297 16.85 14.66 -13.87
CA THR A 297 17.79 15.59 -14.54
C THR A 297 17.66 15.58 -16.06
N HIS A 298 17.29 14.44 -16.65
CA HIS A 298 17.03 14.35 -18.08
C HIS A 298 15.52 14.32 -18.34
N HIS A 299 15.05 15.29 -19.12
CA HIS A 299 13.64 15.48 -19.39
C HIS A 299 13.24 14.99 -20.76
N HIS A 300 12.02 14.46 -20.81
CA HIS A 300 11.30 14.32 -22.06
C HIS A 300 10.31 15.47 -22.24
N SER A 301 10.11 16.34 -21.25
CA SER A 301 9.12 17.41 -21.30
C SER A 301 9.66 18.77 -20.87
N ASN A 302 8.98 19.84 -21.30
CA ASN A 302 9.34 21.20 -20.88
C ASN A 302 9.20 21.33 -19.36
N MET A 303 10.25 21.85 -18.71
CA MET A 303 10.27 22.03 -17.27
C MET A 303 10.19 23.51 -16.88
N VAL A 304 9.61 23.76 -15.72
CA VAL A 304 9.67 25.06 -15.08
C VAL A 304 10.86 25.08 -14.12
N GLU A 305 12.02 25.57 -14.57
CA GLU A 305 13.29 25.57 -13.82
C GLU A 305 13.34 26.63 -12.72
N GLY A 306 13.89 26.34 -11.54
CA GLY A 306 14.08 27.33 -10.47
C GLY A 306 15.21 28.34 -10.74
N LEU A 307 15.47 29.25 -9.80
CA LEU A 307 16.60 30.22 -9.85
C LEU A 307 17.99 29.56 -9.67
N SER A 308 18.03 28.27 -9.33
CA SER A 308 19.25 27.50 -9.13
C SER A 308 19.42 26.50 -10.27
N ASN A 309 20.54 26.59 -10.98
CA ASN A 309 20.95 25.62 -12.01
C ASN A 309 21.90 24.53 -11.47
N GLN A 310 22.17 24.52 -10.16
CA GLN A 310 23.05 23.52 -9.54
C GLN A 310 22.26 22.25 -9.23
N ARG A 311 22.19 21.31 -10.18
CA ARG A 311 21.54 20.01 -9.99
C ARG A 311 22.48 18.88 -10.38
N GLY A 312 22.59 17.87 -9.52
CA GLY A 312 23.31 16.63 -9.84
C GLY A 312 22.59 15.79 -10.90
N ASP A 313 23.21 14.69 -11.35
CA ASP A 313 22.59 13.73 -12.27
C ASP A 313 21.58 12.82 -11.52
N LEU A 314 20.30 13.15 -11.61
CA LEU A 314 19.17 12.48 -10.96
C LEU A 314 18.53 11.52 -11.95
N LYS A 315 19.07 10.30 -12.02
CA LYS A 315 18.55 9.19 -12.81
C LYS A 315 17.61 8.30 -11.99
N HIS A 316 16.55 7.83 -12.66
CA HIS A 316 15.57 6.90 -12.09
C HIS A 316 15.90 5.42 -12.31
N ASN A 317 17.07 5.07 -12.86
CA ASN A 317 17.48 3.68 -13.07
C ASN A 317 17.46 2.87 -11.76
N HIS A 318 18.00 3.46 -10.68
CA HIS A 318 17.94 2.85 -9.35
C HIS A 318 16.52 2.84 -8.77
N SER A 319 15.69 3.86 -9.05
CA SER A 319 14.28 3.88 -8.63
C SER A 319 13.51 2.69 -9.21
N MET A 320 13.73 2.39 -10.49
CA MET A 320 13.12 1.23 -11.15
C MET A 320 13.65 -0.08 -10.58
N ALA A 321 14.96 -0.19 -10.36
CA ALA A 321 15.57 -1.38 -9.77
C ALA A 321 15.01 -1.67 -8.36
N ILE A 322 14.84 -0.64 -7.52
CA ILE A 322 14.24 -0.77 -6.19
C ILE A 322 12.84 -1.40 -6.30
N LEU A 323 11.98 -0.87 -7.18
CA LEU A 323 10.61 -1.38 -7.34
C LEU A 323 10.56 -2.77 -7.98
N LEU A 324 11.42 -3.05 -8.96
CA LEU A 324 11.49 -4.36 -9.59
C LEU A 324 11.91 -5.42 -8.57
N ILE A 325 13.01 -5.18 -7.84
CA ILE A 325 13.53 -6.12 -6.85
C ILE A 325 12.51 -6.30 -5.72
N SER A 326 11.95 -5.20 -5.17
CA SER A 326 10.98 -5.33 -4.08
C SER A 326 9.73 -6.08 -4.51
N THR A 327 9.20 -5.80 -5.71
CA THR A 327 7.99 -6.46 -6.20
C THR A 327 8.24 -7.94 -6.48
N VAL A 328 9.39 -8.31 -7.05
CA VAL A 328 9.73 -9.73 -7.29
C VAL A 328 9.85 -10.49 -5.97
N LEU A 329 10.50 -9.93 -4.95
CA LEU A 329 10.62 -10.56 -3.64
C LEU A 329 9.24 -10.79 -2.98
N ILE A 330 8.35 -9.80 -3.04
CA ILE A 330 6.99 -9.94 -2.51
C ILE A 330 6.18 -10.96 -3.33
N PHE A 331 6.31 -10.92 -4.66
CA PHE A 331 5.63 -11.85 -5.57
C PHE A 331 6.01 -13.31 -5.27
N ILE A 332 7.29 -13.60 -5.02
CA ILE A 332 7.74 -14.95 -4.61
C ILE A 332 7.03 -15.38 -3.31
N GLY A 333 6.96 -14.51 -2.31
CA GLY A 333 6.26 -14.81 -1.06
C GLY A 333 4.76 -15.05 -1.27
N ALA A 334 4.09 -14.23 -2.09
CA ALA A 334 2.68 -14.39 -2.43
C ALA A 334 2.42 -15.72 -3.16
N LEU A 335 3.30 -16.09 -4.10
CA LEU A 335 3.22 -17.35 -4.85
C LEU A 335 3.37 -18.56 -3.92
N LEU A 336 4.38 -18.58 -3.06
CA LEU A 336 4.62 -19.69 -2.14
C LEU A 336 3.48 -19.84 -1.13
N ARG A 337 2.93 -18.72 -0.64
CA ARG A 337 1.73 -18.75 0.19
C ARG A 337 0.53 -19.33 -0.57
N ALA A 338 0.30 -18.92 -1.82
CA ALA A 338 -0.78 -19.48 -2.61
C ALA A 338 -0.63 -20.99 -2.77
N VAL A 339 0.59 -21.50 -3.02
CA VAL A 339 0.84 -22.95 -3.06
C VAL A 339 0.37 -23.64 -1.78
N VAL A 340 0.70 -23.11 -0.59
CA VAL A 340 0.28 -23.70 0.69
C VAL A 340 -1.24 -23.66 0.87
N VAL A 341 -1.86 -22.53 0.54
CA VAL A 341 -3.32 -22.36 0.66
C VAL A 341 -4.06 -23.33 -0.27
N PHE A 342 -3.63 -23.47 -1.53
CA PHE A 342 -4.24 -24.39 -2.51
C PHE A 342 -3.95 -25.87 -2.24
N GLN A 343 -2.84 -26.19 -1.57
CA GLN A 343 -2.62 -27.55 -1.08
C GLN A 343 -3.70 -27.94 -0.08
N GLY A 344 -4.20 -26.99 0.72
CA GLY A 344 -5.30 -27.22 1.66
C GLY A 344 -5.04 -28.34 2.68
N ASN A 345 -3.75 -28.68 2.87
CA ASN A 345 -3.34 -29.81 3.71
C ASN A 345 -3.66 -29.53 5.18
N MET A 346 -4.01 -30.59 5.89
CA MET A 346 -3.99 -30.57 7.35
C MET A 346 -2.54 -30.48 7.85
N GLN A 347 -2.36 -29.93 9.04
CA GLN A 347 -1.06 -29.71 9.66
C GLN A 347 -0.22 -30.98 9.81
N LYS A 348 -0.83 -32.14 10.05
CA LYS A 348 -0.11 -33.43 10.07
C LYS A 348 0.57 -33.79 8.74
N ASN A 349 0.11 -33.19 7.64
CA ASN A 349 0.59 -33.43 6.26
C ASN A 349 1.26 -32.17 5.67
N THR A 350 1.89 -31.34 6.51
CA THR A 350 2.54 -30.10 6.10
C THR A 350 3.62 -30.35 5.05
N SER A 351 3.56 -29.59 3.96
CA SER A 351 4.54 -29.64 2.88
C SER A 351 5.81 -28.87 3.25
N ASN A 352 6.91 -29.09 2.53
CA ASN A 352 8.16 -28.35 2.75
C ASN A 352 8.00 -26.83 2.56
N VAL A 353 7.05 -26.39 1.73
CA VAL A 353 6.76 -24.96 1.49
C VAL A 353 6.04 -24.33 2.68
N GLY A 354 5.28 -25.12 3.45
CA GLY A 354 4.56 -24.67 4.64
C GLY A 354 5.45 -24.46 5.87
N LYS A 355 6.69 -24.95 5.86
CA LYS A 355 7.60 -24.91 7.03
C LYS A 355 7.89 -23.47 7.50
N PRO A 356 8.11 -23.24 8.81
CA PRO A 356 8.39 -21.92 9.37
C PRO A 356 9.54 -21.17 8.69
N VAL A 357 10.59 -21.90 8.29
CA VAL A 357 11.78 -21.34 7.62
C VAL A 357 11.40 -20.55 6.37
N VAL A 358 10.46 -21.04 5.57
CA VAL A 358 10.03 -20.38 4.33
C VAL A 358 9.33 -19.06 4.63
N MET A 359 8.49 -19.05 5.67
CA MET A 359 7.82 -17.83 6.14
C MET A 359 8.82 -16.80 6.66
N TYR A 360 9.82 -17.18 7.45
CA TYR A 360 10.86 -16.23 7.91
C TYR A 360 11.71 -15.69 6.76
N ILE A 361 11.92 -16.46 5.68
CA ILE A 361 12.59 -15.95 4.49
C ILE A 361 11.69 -14.92 3.78
N CYS A 362 10.42 -15.26 3.50
CA CYS A 362 9.53 -14.42 2.71
C CYS A 362 9.02 -13.19 3.46
N TRP A 363 8.56 -13.35 4.70
CA TRP A 363 7.98 -12.26 5.52
C TRP A 363 9.00 -11.60 6.44
N GLY A 364 10.16 -12.23 6.64
CA GLY A 364 11.28 -11.66 7.38
C GLY A 364 12.35 -11.14 6.44
N LEU A 365 13.24 -12.01 5.96
CA LEU A 365 14.46 -11.64 5.22
C LEU A 365 14.19 -10.78 3.97
N PHE A 366 13.26 -11.19 3.11
CA PHE A 366 12.94 -10.43 1.90
C PHE A 366 12.44 -9.03 2.23
N GLU A 367 11.59 -8.91 3.25
CA GLU A 367 11.05 -7.63 3.67
C GLU A 367 12.09 -6.75 4.39
N VAL A 368 13.05 -7.36 5.09
CA VAL A 368 14.25 -6.66 5.58
C VAL A 368 15.04 -6.06 4.41
N ILE A 369 15.29 -6.84 3.35
CA ILE A 369 15.98 -6.35 2.14
C ILE A 369 15.21 -5.16 1.53
N ILE A 370 13.88 -5.25 1.43
CA ILE A 370 13.05 -4.19 0.87
C ILE A 370 13.14 -2.90 1.71
N ASN A 371 13.10 -3.01 3.04
CA ASN A 371 13.25 -1.84 3.92
C ASN A 371 14.63 -1.18 3.78
N VAL A 372 15.69 -1.98 3.65
CA VAL A 372 17.03 -1.47 3.36
C VAL A 372 17.04 -0.73 2.02
N LEU A 373 16.44 -1.30 0.97
CA LEU A 373 16.33 -0.63 -0.34
C LEU A 373 15.55 0.68 -0.26
N TYR A 374 14.49 0.75 0.54
CA TYR A 374 13.69 1.96 0.71
C TYR A 374 14.47 3.07 1.44
N LEU A 375 15.16 2.73 2.52
CA LEU A 375 15.92 3.70 3.34
C LEU A 375 17.21 4.13 2.64
N VAL A 376 18.05 3.19 2.19
CA VAL A 376 19.32 3.49 1.51
C VAL A 376 19.06 4.14 0.17
N GLY A 377 18.06 3.64 -0.56
CA GLY A 377 17.61 4.21 -1.82
C GLY A 377 16.94 5.57 -1.69
N ARG A 378 16.64 6.04 -0.46
CA ARG A 378 15.96 7.31 -0.19
C ARG A 378 14.74 7.52 -1.07
N ILE A 379 13.77 6.61 -0.93
CA ILE A 379 12.51 6.68 -1.68
C ILE A 379 11.77 8.00 -1.44
N ASP A 380 11.98 8.61 -0.27
CA ASP A 380 11.47 9.92 0.13
C ASP A 380 11.96 11.07 -0.73
N LEU A 381 13.12 10.93 -1.36
CA LEU A 381 13.66 11.89 -2.31
C LEU A 381 13.32 11.49 -3.75
N ARG A 382 13.53 10.22 -4.10
CA ARG A 382 13.37 9.69 -5.46
C ARG A 382 11.94 9.76 -5.98
N PHE A 383 10.96 9.55 -5.11
CA PHE A 383 9.55 9.48 -5.46
C PHE A 383 8.76 10.68 -4.92
N TYR A 384 9.45 11.70 -4.42
CA TYR A 384 8.78 12.90 -3.96
C TYR A 384 8.08 13.61 -5.11
N ARG A 385 6.79 13.87 -4.92
CA ARG A 385 5.96 14.68 -5.81
C ARG A 385 5.45 15.86 -4.99
N PRO A 386 5.66 17.12 -5.43
CA PRO A 386 5.19 18.27 -4.68
C PRO A 386 3.65 18.27 -4.56
N GLY A 387 3.16 18.68 -3.38
CA GLY A 387 1.73 18.78 -3.08
C GLY A 387 1.02 19.97 -3.73
N ARG A 388 -0.29 20.11 -3.47
CA ARG A 388 -1.09 21.31 -3.83
C ARG A 388 -0.53 22.56 -3.15
N LEU A 389 -0.56 23.67 -3.90
CA LEU A 389 -0.18 24.99 -3.39
C LEU A 389 -1.21 25.43 -2.33
N PRO A 390 -0.80 26.12 -1.25
CA PRO A 390 -1.71 26.54 -0.17
C PRO A 390 -2.87 27.43 -0.65
N LYS A 391 -4.04 27.38 0.03
CA LYS A 391 -5.25 28.14 -0.33
C LYS A 391 -5.05 29.66 -0.24
N GLU A 392 -4.39 30.16 0.80
CA GLU A 392 -4.05 31.59 0.96
C GLU A 392 -3.28 32.14 -0.26
N VAL A 393 -2.40 31.32 -0.81
CA VAL A 393 -1.60 31.64 -2.00
C VAL A 393 -2.43 31.56 -3.29
N ARG A 394 -3.53 30.80 -3.30
CA ARG A 394 -4.54 30.80 -4.38
C ARG A 394 -5.47 32.02 -4.28
N GLU A 395 -5.88 32.39 -3.06
CA GLU A 395 -6.83 33.48 -2.80
C GLU A 395 -6.22 34.87 -3.04
N ILE A 396 -4.96 35.11 -2.65
CA ILE A 396 -4.21 36.33 -2.99
C ILE A 396 -4.14 36.51 -4.52
N VAL A 397 -4.11 35.41 -5.27
CA VAL A 397 -4.07 35.39 -6.74
C VAL A 397 -5.44 35.68 -7.36
N THR A 398 -6.53 35.15 -6.82
CA THR A 398 -7.89 35.53 -7.25
C THR A 398 -8.11 37.03 -7.07
N ALA A 399 -7.68 37.59 -5.93
CA ALA A 399 -7.79 39.02 -5.66
C ALA A 399 -6.94 39.89 -6.60
N GLN A 400 -5.69 39.49 -6.90
CA GLN A 400 -4.84 40.21 -7.87
C GLN A 400 -5.36 40.08 -9.31
N GLN A 401 -5.98 38.95 -9.69
CA GLN A 401 -6.63 38.80 -10.99
C GLN A 401 -7.87 39.69 -11.11
N SER A 402 -8.72 39.77 -10.08
CA SER A 402 -9.84 40.71 -10.07
C SER A 402 -9.39 42.16 -10.21
N ALA A 403 -8.27 42.54 -9.56
CA ALA A 403 -7.71 43.88 -9.63
C ALA A 403 -7.14 44.23 -11.02
N VAL A 404 -6.41 43.31 -11.67
CA VAL A 404 -5.86 43.53 -13.02
C VAL A 404 -6.95 43.48 -14.08
N GLN A 405 -8.02 42.71 -13.85
CA GLN A 405 -9.17 42.68 -14.76
C GLN A 405 -10.00 43.97 -14.65
N SER A 406 -10.16 44.54 -13.43
CA SER A 406 -10.77 45.87 -13.27
C SER A 406 -9.91 47.01 -13.83
N GLU A 407 -8.58 46.94 -13.73
CA GLU A 407 -7.69 47.96 -14.31
C GLU A 407 -7.69 47.94 -15.85
N ASN A 408 -7.93 46.80 -16.49
CA ASN A 408 -8.06 46.73 -17.96
C ASN A 408 -9.48 47.00 -18.46
N GLU A 409 -10.51 46.82 -17.61
CA GLU A 409 -11.90 47.18 -17.95
C GLU A 409 -12.18 48.68 -17.83
N GLU A 410 -11.31 49.45 -17.15
CA GLU A 410 -11.42 50.93 -17.08
C GLU A 410 -10.77 51.68 -18.27
N ASP A 411 -9.95 51.00 -19.09
CA ASP A 411 -9.18 51.63 -20.18
C ASP A 411 -9.64 51.27 -21.62
N ASP A 412 -10.71 50.48 -21.79
CA ASP A 412 -11.13 49.94 -23.11
C ASP A 412 -12.52 50.45 -23.61
N ASP A 413 -12.93 51.67 -23.24
CA ASP A 413 -14.13 52.35 -23.77
C ASP A 413 -13.80 53.47 -24.79
N GLU A 414 -12.86 53.25 -25.71
CA GLU A 414 -12.68 54.16 -26.86
C GLU A 414 -12.47 53.40 -28.19
N TYR A 415 -13.56 52.95 -28.80
CA TYR A 415 -13.57 52.55 -30.20
C TYR A 415 -14.30 53.59 -31.07
N ILE A 416 -13.51 54.25 -31.92
CA ILE A 416 -13.94 55.12 -33.02
C ILE A 416 -14.44 54.25 -34.18
N ASP A 417 -15.71 54.41 -34.58
CA ASP A 417 -16.23 53.87 -35.84
C ASP A 417 -16.25 54.95 -36.93
N SER A 418 -15.76 54.60 -38.12
CA SER A 418 -15.79 55.46 -39.32
C SER A 418 -16.97 55.09 -40.22
N SER A 419 -18.17 55.51 -39.85
CA SER A 419 -19.21 55.87 -40.83
C SER A 419 -20.27 56.75 -40.14
N GLY A 420 -20.43 57.96 -40.64
CA GLY A 420 -21.31 58.95 -40.04
C GLY A 420 -22.78 58.70 -40.38
N GLU A 421 -23.56 58.25 -39.40
CA GLU A 421 -24.97 58.63 -39.22
C GLU A 421 -25.43 58.31 -37.78
N ARG A 422 -26.13 59.25 -37.14
CA ARG A 422 -26.64 59.11 -35.76
C ARG A 422 -28.04 58.51 -35.75
N THR A 423 -28.22 57.37 -35.10
CA THR A 423 -29.53 56.90 -34.61
C THR A 423 -29.39 56.32 -33.19
N PRO A 424 -30.41 56.46 -32.31
CA PRO A 424 -30.32 56.01 -30.92
C PRO A 424 -30.64 54.51 -30.80
N VAL A 425 -29.74 53.81 -30.10
CA VAL A 425 -29.85 52.55 -29.35
C VAL A 425 -31.16 51.76 -29.46
N GLU A 426 -31.06 50.56 -30.05
CA GLU A 426 -31.81 49.39 -29.59
C GLU A 426 -30.83 48.24 -29.34
N ALA A 427 -30.82 47.72 -28.12
CA ALA A 427 -30.02 46.56 -27.73
C ALA A 427 -30.63 45.28 -28.32
N PRO A 428 -29.80 44.34 -28.83
CA PRO A 428 -30.22 42.95 -28.86
C PRO A 428 -29.28 42.06 -28.04
N TYR A 429 -29.89 41.56 -26.97
CA TYR A 429 -29.89 40.15 -26.58
C TYR A 429 -28.52 39.48 -26.30
N SER A 430 -28.27 39.39 -25.00
CA SER A 430 -27.46 38.37 -24.34
C SER A 430 -27.62 37.00 -25.00
N ARG A 431 -26.57 36.54 -25.68
CA ARG A 431 -26.32 35.11 -25.84
C ARG A 431 -25.19 34.75 -24.89
N SER A 432 -25.59 34.20 -23.74
CA SER A 432 -24.71 33.55 -22.78
C SER A 432 -23.89 32.49 -23.50
N MET A 433 -22.65 32.85 -23.86
CA MET A 433 -21.61 31.85 -24.03
C MET A 433 -21.17 31.50 -22.62
N GLU A 434 -21.79 30.44 -22.09
CA GLU A 434 -21.34 29.73 -20.91
C GLU A 434 -19.86 29.39 -21.13
N LYS A 435 -18.96 30.21 -20.58
CA LYS A 435 -17.63 29.74 -20.24
C LYS A 435 -17.87 28.65 -19.21
N GLU A 436 -17.77 27.39 -19.62
CA GLU A 436 -17.51 26.29 -18.69
C GLU A 436 -16.21 26.64 -17.96
N VAL A 437 -16.35 27.37 -16.86
CA VAL A 437 -15.38 27.38 -15.78
C VAL A 437 -15.45 25.97 -15.23
N HIS A 438 -14.50 25.15 -15.64
CA HIS A 438 -14.28 23.84 -15.05
C HIS A 438 -13.85 24.05 -13.60
N ASP A 439 -14.82 24.16 -12.70
CA ASP A 439 -14.65 23.97 -11.27
C ASP A 439 -14.37 22.47 -11.03
N ASP A 440 -13.13 22.07 -11.29
CA ASP A 440 -12.59 20.73 -11.01
C ASP A 440 -11.97 20.68 -9.59
N ASP A 441 -12.44 21.51 -8.65
CA ASP A 441 -11.68 21.85 -7.44
C ASP A 441 -12.09 21.16 -6.12
N ASP A 442 -13.13 20.31 -6.08
CA ASP A 442 -13.61 19.76 -4.80
C ASP A 442 -13.38 18.27 -4.51
N GLU A 443 -12.74 17.50 -5.38
CA GLU A 443 -12.46 16.08 -5.08
C GLU A 443 -10.97 15.69 -5.21
N SER A 444 -10.20 15.86 -4.13
CA SER A 444 -9.09 14.96 -3.75
C SER A 444 -8.35 15.48 -2.52
N GLU A 445 -8.93 15.26 -1.35
CA GLU A 445 -8.28 15.46 -0.06
C GLU A 445 -7.36 14.29 0.35
N PHE A 446 -7.13 13.32 -0.55
CA PHE A 446 -6.27 12.17 -0.25
C PHE A 446 -4.81 12.45 -0.62
N ARG A 447 -4.06 12.95 0.36
CA ARG A 447 -2.59 13.06 0.34
C ARG A 447 -1.93 11.68 0.47
N PHE A 448 -1.89 10.89 -0.60
CA PHE A 448 -1.06 9.68 -0.70
C PHE A 448 0.21 9.91 -1.51
#